data_AF-A0A354FT08-F1
#
_entry.id   AF-A0A354FT08-F1
#
_cell.length_a   1.000
_cell.length_b   1.000
_cell.length_c   1.000
_cell.angle_alpha   90.00
_cell.angle_beta   90.00
_cell.angle_gamma   90.00
#
_symmetry.space_group_name_H-M   'P 1'
#
loop_
_entity.id
_entity.type
_entity.pdbx_description
1 polymer ?
#
loop_
_entity_poly.entity_id
_entity_poly.type
_entity_poly.pdbx_seq_one_letter_code
_entity_poly.pdbx_strand_id
1 'polypeptide(L)'
;VIHLIVAPQTPRADVVTGIIKANIPSRIAFQVSSSLDSRVILDNKGAEKLVGKGDMLFLPPGSAKLERAQGAFVSDEEVEQIVNFCANQTEQRFEESIQKVIESGGSDGDGGGEEVSDADEETLERCMEVLRAEGKASTSLLQRRLRLGYTRAARMIDILEARGIVGPADGAKPREVLIPVTGDE
;
A
#
# COMPACT_ATOMS: atom_id res chain seq x y z
N VAL A 1 -16.84 -5.37 -9.78
CA VAL A 1 -15.65 -4.95 -10.56
C VAL A 1 -15.10 -3.71 -9.88
N ILE A 2 -13.80 -3.69 -9.58
CA ILE A 2 -13.14 -2.54 -8.96
C ILE A 2 -12.48 -1.74 -10.10
N HIS A 3 -12.69 -0.42 -10.12
CA HIS A 3 -12.06 0.51 -11.05
C HIS A 3 -11.12 1.42 -10.30
N LEU A 4 -9.98 1.77 -10.91
CA LEU A 4 -8.94 2.59 -10.28
C LEU A 4 -8.74 3.89 -11.06
N ILE A 5 -8.68 5.00 -10.33
CA ILE A 5 -8.28 6.32 -10.85
C ILE A 5 -7.05 6.75 -10.06
N VAL A 6 -5.95 7.06 -10.77
CA VAL A 6 -4.71 7.54 -10.16
C VAL A 6 -4.38 8.92 -10.73
N ALA A 7 -4.24 9.91 -9.85
CA ALA A 7 -3.96 11.31 -10.22
C ALA A 7 -2.74 11.82 -9.43
N PRO A 8 -1.52 11.57 -9.91
CA PRO A 8 -0.31 12.05 -9.24
C PRO A 8 -0.15 13.56 -9.41
N GLN A 9 0.35 14.25 -8.39
CA GLN A 9 0.62 15.69 -8.45
C GLN A 9 1.77 16.04 -9.41
N THR A 10 2.71 15.12 -9.64
CA THR A 10 3.85 15.34 -10.55
C THR A 10 4.12 14.10 -11.38
N PRO A 11 4.28 14.23 -12.71
CA PRO A 11 4.52 13.10 -13.61
C PRO A 11 6.00 12.71 -13.62
N ARG A 12 6.50 12.20 -12.50
CA ARG A 12 7.87 11.70 -12.41
C ARG A 12 7.93 10.23 -12.82
N ALA A 13 9.05 9.81 -13.40
CA ALA A 13 9.23 8.44 -13.91
C ALA A 13 9.27 7.37 -12.80
N ASP A 14 9.70 7.76 -11.59
CA ASP A 14 9.66 6.95 -10.37
C ASP A 14 8.23 6.80 -9.81
N VAL A 15 7.34 7.75 -10.08
CA VAL A 15 5.91 7.69 -9.71
C VAL A 15 5.09 6.95 -10.78
N VAL A 16 5.32 7.25 -12.06
CA VAL A 16 4.62 6.61 -13.19
C VAL A 16 5.53 5.52 -13.79
N THR A 17 5.76 4.48 -12.99
CA THR A 17 6.67 3.39 -13.33
C THR A 17 6.17 2.56 -14.52
N GLY A 18 7.06 1.73 -15.07
CA GLY A 18 6.68 0.79 -16.14
C GLY A 18 5.56 -0.18 -15.74
N ILE A 19 5.51 -0.59 -14.46
CA ILE A 19 4.46 -1.48 -13.94
C ILE A 19 3.11 -0.78 -13.95
N ILE A 20 3.05 0.48 -13.50
CA ILE A 20 1.83 1.29 -13.54
C ILE A 20 1.37 1.47 -14.98
N LYS A 21 2.28 1.84 -15.89
CA LYS A 21 1.95 2.02 -17.31
C LYS A 21 1.45 0.74 -17.96
N ALA A 22 2.02 -0.42 -17.62
CA ALA A 22 1.60 -1.70 -18.19
C ALA A 22 0.17 -2.10 -17.77
N ASN A 23 -0.28 -1.70 -16.59
CA ASN A 23 -1.60 -2.09 -16.04
C ASN A 23 -2.68 -0.99 -16.16
N ILE A 24 -2.29 0.25 -16.46
CA ILE A 24 -3.21 1.38 -16.66
C ILE A 24 -3.05 1.89 -18.10
N PRO A 25 -3.75 1.27 -19.07
CA PRO A 25 -3.60 1.60 -20.50
C PRO A 25 -4.33 2.89 -20.89
N SER A 26 -5.36 3.28 -20.14
CA SER A 26 -6.13 4.52 -20.38
C SER A 26 -5.50 5.67 -19.60
N ARG A 27 -5.14 6.76 -20.27
CA ARG A 27 -4.40 7.87 -19.64
C ARG A 27 -4.89 9.23 -20.12
N ILE A 28 -4.86 10.20 -19.22
CA ILE A 28 -5.18 11.60 -19.49
C ILE A 28 -3.99 12.43 -19.03
N ALA A 29 -3.57 13.39 -19.85
CA ALA A 29 -2.61 14.42 -19.47
C ALA A 29 -3.20 15.81 -19.71
N PHE A 30 -3.21 16.63 -18.66
CA PHE A 30 -3.39 18.07 -18.79
C PHE A 30 -2.06 18.74 -19.19
N GLN A 31 -2.06 20.06 -19.28
CA GLN A 31 -0.85 20.83 -19.55
C GLN A 31 0.28 20.46 -18.58
N VAL A 32 1.44 20.13 -19.14
CA VAL A 32 2.68 19.83 -18.39
C VAL A 32 3.79 20.79 -18.78
N SER A 33 4.83 20.87 -17.95
CA SER A 33 5.93 21.82 -18.13
C SER A 33 6.89 21.44 -19.26
N SER A 34 6.98 20.14 -19.62
CA SER A 34 7.98 19.68 -20.58
C SER A 34 7.54 18.49 -21.43
N SER A 35 8.19 18.33 -22.59
CA SER A 35 7.99 17.15 -23.46
C SER A 35 8.51 15.84 -22.83
N LEU A 36 9.30 15.93 -21.75
CA LEU A 36 9.72 14.77 -20.95
C LEU A 36 8.56 14.30 -20.09
N ASP A 37 7.90 15.22 -19.38
CA ASP A 37 6.72 14.94 -18.54
C ASP A 37 5.57 14.37 -19.37
N SER A 38 5.34 14.92 -20.57
CA SER A 38 4.35 14.39 -21.52
C SER A 38 4.64 12.92 -21.85
N ARG A 39 5.92 12.57 -22.05
CA ARG A 39 6.33 11.19 -22.34
C ARG A 39 6.23 10.27 -21.13
N VAL A 40 6.39 10.79 -19.91
CA VAL A 40 6.18 9.98 -18.70
C VAL A 40 4.72 9.53 -18.61
N ILE A 41 3.76 10.41 -18.94
CA ILE A 41 2.32 10.10 -18.85
C ILE A 41 1.82 9.32 -20.08
N LEU A 42 2.07 9.83 -21.29
CA LEU A 42 1.41 9.37 -22.52
C LEU A 42 2.31 8.49 -23.42
N ASP A 43 3.57 8.27 -23.03
CA ASP A 43 4.64 7.73 -23.89
C ASP A 43 4.85 8.55 -25.19
N ASN A 44 4.24 9.74 -25.27
CA ASN A 44 4.20 10.64 -26.43
C ASN A 44 4.39 12.09 -26.00
N LYS A 45 4.81 12.93 -26.95
CA LYS A 45 4.86 14.39 -26.76
C LYS A 45 3.50 15.02 -27.09
N GLY A 46 3.25 16.23 -26.60
CA GLY A 46 2.09 17.04 -26.97
C GLY A 46 1.44 17.73 -25.79
N ALA A 47 1.50 17.13 -24.59
CA ALA A 47 0.87 17.72 -23.41
C ALA A 47 1.54 19.04 -22.99
N GLU A 48 2.81 19.24 -23.34
CA GLU A 48 3.54 20.50 -23.11
C GLU A 48 3.03 21.66 -23.97
N LYS A 49 2.20 21.39 -24.96
CA LYS A 49 1.63 22.39 -25.89
C LYS A 49 0.17 22.71 -25.59
N LEU A 50 -0.41 22.09 -24.57
CA LEU A 50 -1.76 22.38 -24.12
C LEU A 50 -1.81 23.79 -23.52
N VAL A 51 -3.00 24.39 -23.50
CA VAL A 51 -3.21 25.79 -23.06
C VAL A 51 -3.66 25.90 -21.60
N GLY A 52 -3.76 24.77 -20.89
CA GLY A 52 -4.23 24.72 -19.50
C GLY A 52 -5.75 24.82 -19.39
N LYS A 53 -6.26 25.13 -18.18
CA LYS A 53 -7.70 25.35 -17.90
C LYS A 53 -8.63 24.27 -18.47
N GLY A 54 -8.26 23.00 -18.29
CA GLY A 54 -9.05 21.85 -18.76
C GLY A 54 -8.66 21.31 -20.14
N ASP A 55 -7.79 21.97 -20.91
CA ASP A 55 -7.27 21.40 -22.16
C ASP A 55 -6.41 20.16 -21.87
N MET A 56 -6.72 19.04 -22.52
CA MET A 56 -6.15 17.73 -22.23
C MET A 56 -5.92 16.87 -23.46
N LEU A 57 -5.01 15.91 -23.33
CA LEU A 57 -4.84 14.79 -24.25
C LEU A 57 -5.28 13.50 -23.57
N PHE A 58 -6.12 12.75 -24.25
CA PHE A 58 -6.61 11.45 -23.85
C PHE A 58 -5.97 10.36 -24.72
N LEU A 59 -5.49 9.31 -24.08
CA LEU A 59 -5.02 8.08 -24.70
C LEU A 59 -6.02 6.96 -24.38
N PRO A 60 -6.88 6.59 -25.33
CA PRO A 60 -7.82 5.49 -25.15
C PRO A 60 -7.10 4.13 -24.99
N PRO A 61 -7.67 3.18 -24.23
CA PRO A 61 -7.09 1.85 -24.12
C PRO A 61 -7.05 1.15 -25.49
N GLY A 62 -5.93 0.50 -25.80
CA GLY A 62 -5.74 -0.21 -27.08
C GLY A 62 -5.51 0.67 -28.31
N SER A 63 -5.46 2.00 -28.15
CA SER A 63 -5.11 2.95 -29.20
C SER A 63 -3.73 3.54 -28.95
N ALA A 64 -2.99 3.87 -30.02
CA ALA A 64 -1.78 4.69 -29.95
C ALA A 64 -2.05 6.16 -30.28
N LYS A 65 -3.28 6.50 -30.69
CA LYS A 65 -3.65 7.84 -31.12
C LYS A 65 -4.13 8.66 -29.93
N LEU A 66 -3.53 9.84 -29.76
CA LEU A 66 -3.98 10.83 -28.79
C LEU A 66 -5.17 11.62 -29.32
N GLU A 67 -6.15 11.82 -28.46
CA GLU A 67 -7.34 12.63 -28.70
C GLU A 67 -7.27 13.89 -27.85
N ARG A 68 -7.36 15.06 -28.48
CA ARG A 68 -7.41 16.33 -27.74
C ARG A 68 -8.84 16.63 -27.34
N ALA A 69 -9.06 16.97 -26.08
CA ALA A 69 -10.36 17.27 -25.51
C ALA A 69 -10.27 18.44 -24.54
N GLN A 70 -11.43 19.02 -24.22
CA GLN A 70 -11.58 20.09 -23.25
C GLN A 70 -12.38 19.56 -22.07
N GLY A 71 -11.77 19.55 -20.88
CA GLY A 71 -12.43 19.22 -19.63
C GLY A 71 -13.55 20.21 -19.31
N ALA A 72 -14.67 19.68 -18.81
CA ALA A 72 -15.74 20.49 -18.26
C ALA A 72 -15.24 21.21 -17.00
N PHE A 73 -15.53 22.49 -16.90
CA PHE A 73 -15.32 23.23 -15.66
C PHE A 73 -16.49 22.95 -14.72
N VAL A 74 -16.16 22.64 -13.48
CA VAL A 74 -17.11 22.53 -12.36
C VAL A 74 -16.54 23.37 -11.23
N SER A 75 -17.34 24.25 -10.65
CA SER A 75 -16.91 25.07 -9.52
C SER A 75 -16.99 24.29 -8.21
N ASP A 76 -16.24 24.76 -7.18
CA ASP A 76 -16.28 24.13 -5.87
C ASP A 76 -17.70 24.20 -5.26
N GLU A 77 -18.43 25.28 -5.52
CA GLU A 77 -19.83 25.42 -5.09
C GLU A 77 -20.77 24.39 -5.75
N GLU A 78 -20.57 24.09 -7.05
CA GLU A 78 -21.32 23.04 -7.74
C GLU A 78 -21.02 21.65 -7.15
N VAL A 79 -19.75 21.39 -6.82
CA VAL A 79 -19.35 20.14 -6.15
C VAL A 79 -20.02 20.02 -4.79
N GLU A 80 -19.97 21.07 -3.96
CA GLU A 80 -20.61 21.08 -2.63
C GLU A 80 -22.12 20.85 -2.72
N GLN A 81 -22.80 21.47 -3.69
CA GLN A 81 -24.23 21.26 -3.91
C GLN A 81 -24.54 19.79 -4.24
N ILE A 82 -23.76 19.16 -5.11
CA ILE A 82 -23.93 17.75 -5.47
C ILE A 82 -23.64 16.85 -4.26
N VAL A 83 -22.56 17.10 -3.52
CA VAL A 83 -22.20 16.34 -2.31
C VAL A 83 -23.33 16.41 -1.29
N ASN A 84 -23.85 17.60 -1.00
CA ASN A 84 -24.96 17.79 -0.06
C ASN A 84 -26.25 17.11 -0.53
N PHE A 85 -26.57 17.22 -1.83
CA PHE A 85 -27.72 16.52 -2.40
C PHE A 85 -27.62 15.01 -2.21
N CYS A 86 -26.46 14.40 -2.50
CA CYS A 86 -26.22 12.97 -2.31
C CYS A 86 -26.22 12.55 -0.84
N ALA A 87 -25.58 13.33 0.03
CA ALA A 87 -25.47 13.03 1.47
C ALA A 87 -26.83 13.03 2.18
N ASN A 88 -27.79 13.84 1.70
CA ASN A 88 -29.14 13.90 2.27
C ASN A 88 -30.06 12.76 1.83
N GLN A 89 -29.65 11.93 0.87
CA GLN A 89 -30.47 10.82 0.39
C GLN A 89 -30.37 9.57 1.27
N THR A 90 -29.24 9.38 1.96
CA THR A 90 -29.03 8.21 2.82
C THR A 90 -27.91 8.44 3.82
N GLU A 91 -28.01 7.82 4.99
CA GLU A 91 -26.94 7.82 5.99
C GLU A 91 -25.71 7.06 5.47
N GLN A 92 -24.52 7.64 5.64
CA GLN A 92 -23.28 7.03 5.20
C GLN A 92 -22.97 5.79 6.04
N ARG A 93 -22.72 4.66 5.39
CA ARG A 93 -22.27 3.41 6.03
C ARG A 93 -20.83 3.14 5.65
N PHE A 94 -19.92 3.33 6.59
CA PHE A 94 -18.51 3.03 6.42
C PHE A 94 -18.20 1.64 6.94
N GLU A 95 -17.31 0.93 6.26
CA GLU A 95 -16.81 -0.35 6.74
C GLU A 95 -15.65 -0.08 7.71
N GLU A 96 -15.86 -0.38 9.00
CA GLU A 96 -14.88 -0.09 10.06
C GLU A 96 -13.53 -0.78 9.83
N SER A 97 -13.53 -1.95 9.19
CA SER A 97 -12.33 -2.69 8.79
C SER A 97 -11.43 -1.85 7.87
N ILE A 98 -12.02 -1.17 6.88
CA ILE A 98 -11.31 -0.32 5.93
C ILE A 98 -10.83 0.96 6.61
N GLN A 99 -11.64 1.57 7.48
CA GLN A 99 -11.25 2.76 8.25
C GLN A 99 -10.01 2.49 9.11
N LYS A 100 -9.95 1.36 9.80
CA LYS A 100 -8.78 0.97 10.61
C LYS A 100 -7.50 0.83 9.77
N VAL A 101 -7.61 0.31 8.55
CA VAL A 101 -6.46 0.19 7.61
C VAL A 101 -5.99 1.56 7.11
N ILE A 102 -6.91 2.49 6.86
CA ILE A 102 -6.58 3.86 6.43
C ILE A 102 -5.94 4.66 7.58
N GLU A 103 -6.52 4.58 8.78
CA GLU A 103 -6.08 5.31 9.97
C GLU A 103 -4.73 4.82 10.53
N SER A 104 -4.42 3.53 10.34
CA SER A 104 -3.09 2.97 10.66
C SER A 104 -2.01 3.39 9.65
N GLY A 105 -2.35 4.24 8.67
CA GLY A 105 -1.38 4.99 7.89
C GLY A 105 -0.66 4.17 6.84
N GLY A 106 -1.36 3.22 6.20
CA GLY A 106 -0.92 2.57 4.94
C GLY A 106 0.58 2.37 4.85
N SER A 107 1.16 1.66 5.82
CA SER A 107 2.59 1.37 5.80
C SER A 107 2.84 0.43 4.63
N ASP A 108 3.53 0.92 3.59
CA ASP A 108 4.29 0.14 2.62
C ASP A 108 5.43 -0.61 3.33
N GLY A 109 5.03 -1.49 4.25
CA GLY A 109 5.84 -2.53 4.84
C GLY A 109 5.10 -3.83 4.57
N ASP A 110 5.74 -4.73 3.84
CA ASP A 110 5.47 -6.17 3.82
C ASP A 110 5.50 -6.74 5.25
N GLY A 111 4.44 -6.44 5.99
CA GLY A 111 4.35 -6.53 7.44
C GLY A 111 2.92 -6.20 7.87
N GLY A 112 1.97 -6.86 7.20
CA GLY A 112 0.55 -6.72 7.48
C GLY A 112 0.26 -6.95 8.96
N GLY A 113 -0.35 -5.94 9.58
CA GLY A 113 -1.32 -6.16 10.65
C GLY A 113 -2.56 -6.83 10.07
N GLU A 114 -2.39 -8.02 9.48
CA GLU A 114 -3.51 -8.95 9.37
C GLU A 114 -3.86 -9.34 10.80
N GLU A 115 -5.16 -9.39 11.10
CA GLU A 115 -5.64 -10.22 12.20
C GLU A 115 -4.90 -11.54 12.13
N VAL A 116 -4.28 -11.96 13.23
CA VAL A 116 -3.50 -13.19 13.29
C VAL A 116 -4.42 -14.32 12.86
N SER A 117 -4.19 -14.87 11.67
CA SER A 117 -4.99 -15.97 11.16
C SER A 117 -4.85 -17.17 12.10
N ASP A 118 -5.84 -18.06 12.16
CA ASP A 118 -5.74 -19.29 12.98
C ASP A 118 -4.46 -20.09 12.63
N ALA A 119 -4.02 -20.04 11.37
CA ALA A 119 -2.79 -20.67 10.91
C ALA A 119 -1.51 -19.96 11.39
N ASP A 120 -1.57 -18.65 11.61
CA ASP A 120 -0.47 -17.90 12.22
C ASP A 120 -0.43 -18.11 13.73
N GLU A 121 -1.57 -18.31 14.39
CA GLU A 121 -1.61 -18.65 15.82
C GLU A 121 -0.93 -20.01 16.09
N GLU A 122 -1.25 -21.04 15.29
CA GLU A 122 -0.57 -22.34 15.37
C GLU A 122 0.95 -22.21 15.11
N THR A 123 1.34 -21.33 14.19
CA THR A 123 2.76 -21.09 13.89
C THR A 123 3.46 -20.34 15.03
N LEU A 124 2.77 -19.40 15.69
CA LEU A 124 3.27 -18.65 16.84
C LEU A 124 3.50 -19.56 18.04
N GLU A 125 2.61 -20.52 18.30
CA GLU A 125 2.81 -21.53 19.35
C GLU A 125 4.11 -22.30 19.15
N ARG A 126 4.35 -22.80 17.94
CA ARG A 126 5.61 -23.50 17.59
C ARG A 126 6.82 -22.58 17.70
N CYS A 127 6.68 -21.29 17.38
CA CYS A 127 7.76 -20.32 17.58
C CYS A 127 8.07 -20.15 19.07
N MET A 128 7.05 -20.00 19.92
CA MET A 128 7.23 -19.87 21.38
C MET A 128 7.95 -21.07 21.98
N GLU A 129 7.62 -22.30 21.57
CA GLU A 129 8.33 -23.51 22.01
C GLU A 129 9.82 -23.48 21.66
N VAL A 130 10.15 -23.10 20.42
CA VAL A 130 11.54 -22.98 19.96
C VAL A 130 12.28 -21.91 20.73
N LEU A 131 11.65 -20.76 20.98
CA LEU A 131 12.25 -19.65 21.71
C LEU A 131 12.49 -19.99 23.18
N ARG A 132 11.56 -20.71 23.83
CA ARG A 132 11.76 -21.22 25.21
C ARG A 132 12.93 -22.20 25.29
N ALA A 133 13.06 -23.10 24.33
CA ALA A 133 14.15 -24.08 24.31
C ALA A 133 15.53 -23.45 24.08
N GLU A 134 15.60 -22.38 23.29
CA GLU A 134 16.87 -21.77 22.88
C GLU A 134 17.28 -20.53 23.68
N GLY A 135 16.33 -19.92 24.41
CA GLY A 135 16.54 -18.72 25.23
C GLY A 135 16.89 -17.45 24.45
N LYS A 136 16.77 -17.45 23.13
CA LYS A 136 17.10 -16.33 22.25
C LYS A 136 16.19 -16.32 21.03
N ALA A 137 15.89 -15.13 20.53
CA ALA A 137 15.01 -14.94 19.38
C ALA A 137 15.75 -14.32 18.19
N SER A 138 15.72 -15.00 17.05
CA SER A 138 16.17 -14.44 15.76
C SER A 138 15.38 -15.04 14.61
N THR A 139 15.25 -14.27 13.52
CA THR A 139 14.60 -14.72 12.29
C THR A 139 15.27 -15.98 11.74
N SER A 140 16.60 -15.99 11.68
CA SER A 140 17.41 -17.14 11.23
C SER A 140 17.21 -18.41 12.08
N LEU A 141 16.93 -18.27 13.38
CA LEU A 141 16.65 -19.40 14.26
C LEU A 141 15.32 -20.07 13.87
N LEU A 142 14.27 -19.25 13.71
CA LEU A 142 12.94 -19.74 13.32
C LEU A 142 12.94 -20.31 11.89
N GLN A 143 13.67 -19.70 10.96
CA GLN A 143 13.85 -20.25 9.61
C GLN A 143 14.43 -21.68 9.65
N ARG A 144 15.48 -21.90 10.46
CA ARG A 144 16.15 -23.21 10.53
C ARG A 144 15.32 -24.25 11.28
N ARG A 145 14.69 -23.87 12.40
CA ARG A 145 13.96 -24.82 13.26
C ARG A 145 12.57 -25.17 12.74
N LEU A 146 11.87 -24.20 12.14
CA LEU A 146 10.49 -24.37 11.69
C LEU A 146 10.35 -24.38 10.16
N ARG A 147 11.48 -24.31 9.43
CA ARG A 147 11.51 -24.28 7.95
C ARG A 147 10.67 -23.14 7.35
N LEU A 148 10.59 -22.02 8.06
CA LEU A 148 9.87 -20.84 7.61
C LEU A 148 10.68 -20.07 6.55
N GLY A 149 9.99 -19.49 5.58
CA GLY A 149 10.57 -18.46 4.70
C GLY A 149 10.98 -17.22 5.50
N TYR A 150 11.92 -16.43 4.98
CA TYR A 150 12.45 -15.25 5.68
C TYR A 150 11.35 -14.28 6.12
N THR A 151 10.47 -13.88 5.20
CA THR A 151 9.36 -12.96 5.47
C THR A 151 8.44 -13.47 6.57
N ARG A 152 8.10 -14.77 6.54
CA ARG A 152 7.24 -15.39 7.55
C ARG A 152 7.93 -15.43 8.91
N ALA A 153 9.21 -15.78 8.95
CA ALA A 153 9.99 -15.78 10.20
C ALA A 153 10.18 -14.38 10.80
N ALA A 154 10.40 -13.35 9.97
CA ALA A 154 10.46 -11.96 10.39
C ALA A 154 9.13 -11.51 11.01
N ARG A 155 8.02 -11.76 10.31
CA ARG A 155 6.68 -11.45 10.80
C ARG A 155 6.35 -12.12 12.14
N MET A 156 6.72 -13.39 12.32
CA MET A 156 6.51 -14.06 13.62
C MET A 156 7.29 -13.39 14.75
N ILE A 157 8.54 -12.97 14.51
CA ILE A 157 9.35 -12.25 15.49
C ILE A 157 8.71 -10.90 15.86
N ASP A 158 8.20 -10.17 14.87
CA ASP A 158 7.57 -8.86 15.10
C ASP A 158 6.24 -9.00 15.87
N ILE A 159 5.43 -10.03 15.58
CA ILE A 159 4.22 -10.34 16.36
C ILE A 159 4.57 -10.72 17.80
N LEU A 160 5.62 -11.52 18.01
CA LEU A 160 6.07 -11.92 19.35
C LEU A 160 6.64 -10.73 20.14
N GLU A 161 7.31 -9.79 19.48
CA GLU A 161 7.72 -8.52 20.09
C GLU A 161 6.50 -7.67 20.49
N ALA A 162 5.53 -7.50 19.59
CA ALA A 162 4.30 -6.77 19.87
C ALA A 162 3.48 -7.37 21.02
N ARG A 163 3.54 -8.70 21.19
CA ARG A 163 2.93 -9.44 22.32
C ARG A 163 3.76 -9.42 23.61
N GLY A 164 4.92 -8.75 23.62
CA GLY A 164 5.80 -8.66 24.78
C GLY A 164 6.53 -9.97 25.13
N ILE A 165 6.60 -10.91 24.18
CA ILE A 165 7.26 -12.22 24.34
C ILE A 165 8.76 -12.12 24.02
N VAL A 166 9.13 -11.21 23.12
CA VAL A 166 10.51 -10.94 22.71
C VAL A 166 10.85 -9.48 22.98
N GLY A 167 12.06 -9.22 23.48
CA GLY A 167 12.55 -7.87 23.73
C GLY A 167 12.84 -7.07 22.45
N PRO A 168 13.06 -5.76 22.58
CA PRO A 168 13.29 -4.89 21.44
C PRO A 168 14.55 -5.28 20.67
N ALA A 169 14.60 -4.91 19.38
CA ALA A 169 15.77 -5.15 18.55
C ALA A 169 17.02 -4.39 19.06
N ASP A 170 18.08 -5.11 19.44
CA ASP A 170 19.41 -4.56 19.76
C ASP A 170 20.40 -4.84 18.61
N GLY A 171 20.23 -4.11 17.51
CA GLY A 171 21.10 -4.20 16.32
C GLY A 171 21.12 -5.61 15.72
N ALA A 172 22.32 -6.17 15.51
CA ALA A 172 22.51 -7.49 14.90
C ALA A 172 22.47 -8.66 15.90
N LYS A 173 22.24 -8.40 17.19
CA LYS A 173 22.23 -9.45 18.21
C LYS A 173 20.88 -10.16 18.26
N PRO A 174 20.86 -11.46 18.62
CA PRO A 174 19.61 -12.15 18.95
C PRO A 174 18.86 -11.41 20.05
N ARG A 175 17.55 -11.27 19.89
CA ARG A 175 16.66 -10.61 20.85
C ARG A 175 16.47 -11.49 22.09
N GLU A 176 16.30 -10.86 23.24
CA GLU A 176 16.04 -11.55 24.50
C GLU A 176 14.61 -12.10 24.53
N VAL A 177 14.40 -13.29 25.10
CA VAL A 177 13.08 -13.89 25.28
C VAL A 177 12.58 -13.51 26.67
N LEU A 178 11.43 -12.83 26.74
CA LEU A 178 10.90 -12.22 27.96
C LEU A 178 9.91 -13.12 28.71
N ILE A 179 9.59 -14.31 28.19
CA ILE A 179 8.70 -15.26 28.87
C ILE A 179 9.48 -16.01 29.97
N PRO A 180 9.00 -16.05 31.21
CA PRO A 180 9.56 -16.93 32.23
C PRO A 180 9.30 -18.41 31.88
N VAL A 181 10.34 -19.24 31.96
CA VAL A 181 10.21 -20.71 31.93
C VAL A 181 9.38 -21.12 33.14
N THR A 182 8.08 -21.36 32.92
CA THR A 182 7.17 -21.87 33.95
C THR A 182 7.04 -23.37 33.74
N GLY A 183 7.61 -24.15 34.66
CA GLY A 183 7.32 -25.57 34.84
C GLY A 183 8.51 -26.53 34.82
N ASP A 184 9.42 -26.43 35.80
CA ASP A 184 9.90 -27.64 36.49
C ASP A 184 8.89 -27.92 37.62
N GLU A 185 7.98 -28.86 37.38
CA GLU A 185 7.43 -29.81 38.37
C GLU A 185 7.24 -31.18 37.68
#